data_AF-E6VVA0-F1
#
_entry.id   AF-E6VVA0-F1
#
_cell.length_a   1.000
_cell.length_b   1.000
_cell.length_c   1.000
_cell.angle_alpha   90.00
_cell.angle_beta   90.00
_cell.angle_gamma   90.00
#
_symmetry.space_group_name_H-M   'P 1'
#
loop_
_entity.id
_entity.type
_entity.pdbx_description
1 polymer ?
#
loop_
_entity_poly.entity_id
_entity_poly.type
_entity_poly.pdbx_seq_one_letter_code
_entity_poly.pdbx_strand_id
1 'polypeptide(L)'
;MLRQIVFAAAMAVLLCAPLALAREGGTHALRRQADSEFRIAQKAYKSAKATYGDSLENMPGEERELACRKIGGALHDNRTQYAREDMVNQMTYKRQVQKLEGYASELGCSN
;
A
#
# COMPACT_ATOMS: atom_id res chain seq x y z
N MET A 1 -64.53 3.93 -18.91
CA MET A 1 -63.37 3.13 -18.48
C MET A 1 -62.11 3.75 -19.06
N LEU A 2 -61.61 4.82 -18.43
CA LEU A 2 -60.42 5.56 -18.87
C LEU A 2 -59.77 6.12 -17.61
N ARG A 3 -58.57 5.65 -17.27
CA ARG A 3 -57.54 6.29 -16.41
C ARG A 3 -56.67 5.22 -15.73
N GLN A 4 -55.75 4.62 -16.46
CA GLN A 4 -54.60 3.92 -15.86
C GLN A 4 -53.39 3.91 -16.80
N ILE A 5 -52.94 5.06 -17.31
CA ILE A 5 -51.64 5.10 -18.04
C ILE A 5 -50.97 6.46 -17.89
N VAL A 6 -50.57 6.89 -16.68
CA VAL A 6 -49.60 7.99 -16.55
C VAL A 6 -48.84 7.91 -15.23
N PHE A 7 -48.11 6.83 -14.90
CA PHE A 7 -47.19 6.86 -13.74
C PHE A 7 -46.07 5.81 -13.84
N ALA A 8 -45.38 5.72 -14.98
CA ALA A 8 -44.25 4.78 -15.11
C ALA A 8 -43.08 5.28 -15.98
N ALA A 9 -42.90 6.59 -16.16
CA ALA A 9 -41.88 7.13 -17.06
C ALA A 9 -41.08 8.31 -16.49
N ALA A 10 -40.88 8.38 -15.18
CA ALA A 10 -40.07 9.45 -14.55
C ALA A 10 -38.97 8.93 -13.60
N MET A 11 -38.74 7.61 -13.54
CA MET A 11 -37.79 6.97 -12.61
C MET A 11 -36.72 6.15 -13.35
N ALA A 12 -36.21 6.64 -14.48
CA ALA A 12 -35.20 5.91 -15.26
C ALA A 12 -34.02 6.77 -15.75
N VAL A 13 -33.88 8.02 -15.30
CA VAL A 13 -32.80 8.92 -15.79
C VAL A 13 -31.83 9.36 -14.69
N LEU A 14 -32.02 8.97 -13.43
CA LEU A 14 -31.17 9.43 -12.32
C LEU A 14 -30.28 8.35 -11.67
N LEU A 15 -30.15 7.16 -12.26
CA LEU A 15 -29.35 6.07 -11.69
C LEU A 15 -28.02 5.80 -12.41
N CYS A 16 -27.59 6.67 -13.34
CA CYS A 16 -26.40 6.43 -14.18
C CYS A 16 -25.18 7.33 -13.90
N ALA A 17 -25.07 7.95 -12.72
CA ALA A 17 -23.82 8.53 -12.24
C ALA A 17 -23.85 8.54 -10.70
N PRO A 18 -22.89 7.91 -9.98
CA PRO A 18 -21.47 8.20 -10.11
C PRO A 18 -20.56 6.97 -9.92
N LEU A 19 -20.09 6.33 -11.00
CA LEU A 19 -19.02 5.31 -10.90
C LEU A 19 -17.61 5.85 -11.18
N ALA A 20 -17.48 7.14 -11.50
CA ALA A 20 -16.18 7.76 -11.76
C ALA A 20 -15.45 8.20 -10.47
N LEU A 21 -16.17 8.69 -9.45
CA LEU A 21 -15.54 9.24 -8.23
C LEU A 21 -15.03 8.19 -7.23
N ALA A 22 -15.53 6.95 -7.28
CA ALA A 22 -15.06 5.89 -6.39
C ALA A 22 -13.64 5.41 -6.73
N ARG A 23 -13.19 5.60 -7.99
CA ARG A 23 -11.90 5.13 -8.47
C ARG A 23 -10.75 6.04 -8.04
N GLU A 24 -10.98 7.35 -7.97
CA GLU A 24 -10.00 8.33 -7.48
C GLU A 24 -9.85 8.26 -5.95
N GLY A 25 -10.93 8.01 -5.21
CA GLY A 25 -10.85 7.81 -3.75
C GLY A 25 -10.04 6.57 -3.35
N GLY A 26 -10.11 5.50 -4.16
CA GLY A 26 -9.41 4.24 -3.92
C GLY A 26 -7.89 4.35 -4.07
N THR A 27 -7.40 5.00 -5.12
CA THR A 27 -5.94 5.15 -5.34
C THR A 27 -5.31 6.00 -4.25
N HIS A 28 -5.95 7.11 -3.85
CA HIS A 28 -5.44 7.94 -2.75
C HIS A 28 -5.37 7.20 -1.41
N ALA A 29 -6.36 6.37 -1.07
CA ALA A 29 -6.32 5.55 0.14
C ALA A 29 -5.18 4.51 0.08
N LEU A 30 -5.04 3.83 -1.06
CA LEU A 30 -3.99 2.85 -1.28
C LEU A 30 -2.58 3.45 -1.25
N ARG A 31 -2.39 4.67 -1.79
CA ARG A 31 -1.13 5.43 -1.66
C ARG A 31 -0.78 5.68 -0.20
N ARG A 32 -1.74 6.18 0.59
CA ARG A 32 -1.54 6.45 2.02
C ARG A 32 -1.21 5.17 2.79
N GLN A 33 -1.84 4.06 2.43
CA GLN A 33 -1.52 2.76 3.01
C GLN A 33 -0.08 2.36 2.69
N ALA A 34 0.33 2.36 1.42
CA ALA A 34 1.69 1.98 1.03
C ALA A 34 2.77 2.87 1.68
N ASP A 35 2.52 4.18 1.77
CA ASP A 35 3.42 5.12 2.46
C ASP A 35 3.43 4.91 3.97
N SER A 36 2.32 4.47 4.56
CA SER A 36 2.24 4.11 5.99
C SER A 36 3.06 2.85 6.25
N GLU A 37 2.85 1.79 5.47
CA GLU A 37 3.57 0.52 5.59
C GLU A 37 5.08 0.72 5.36
N PHE A 38 5.48 1.52 4.38
CA PHE A 38 6.87 1.88 4.19
C PHE A 38 7.48 2.54 5.44
N ARG A 39 6.77 3.48 6.07
CA ARG A 39 7.24 4.15 7.30
C ARG A 39 7.33 3.18 8.47
N ILE A 40 6.38 2.26 8.60
CA ILE A 40 6.38 1.22 9.64
C ILE A 40 7.60 0.30 9.45
N ALA A 41 7.83 -0.19 8.24
CA ALA A 41 8.97 -1.04 7.91
C ALA A 41 10.30 -0.31 8.12
N GLN A 42 10.41 0.94 7.65
CA GLN A 42 11.61 1.75 7.85
C GLN A 42 11.89 2.00 9.34
N LYS A 43 10.85 2.28 10.13
CA LYS A 43 11.01 2.44 11.59
C LYS A 43 11.49 1.14 12.23
N ALA A 44 10.91 0.00 11.86
CA ALA A 44 11.33 -1.29 12.39
C ALA A 44 12.81 -1.59 12.12
N TYR A 45 13.27 -1.38 10.87
CA TYR A 45 14.67 -1.55 10.51
C TYR A 45 15.59 -0.56 11.24
N LYS A 46 15.23 0.73 11.30
CA LYS A 46 16.03 1.73 12.03
C LYS A 46 16.12 1.43 13.52
N SER A 47 15.03 0.96 14.13
CA SER A 47 15.02 0.51 15.52
C SER A 47 15.93 -0.71 15.71
N ALA A 48 15.87 -1.69 14.81
CA ALA A 48 16.76 -2.85 14.86
C ALA A 48 18.25 -2.43 14.79
N LYS A 49 18.61 -1.54 13.86
CA LYS A 49 19.97 -0.97 13.76
C LYS A 49 20.39 -0.22 15.02
N ALA A 50 19.48 0.56 15.62
CA ALA A 50 19.76 1.30 16.84
C ALA A 50 19.98 0.38 18.06
N THR A 51 19.25 -0.73 18.13
CA THR A 51 19.33 -1.68 19.26
C THR A 51 20.47 -2.67 19.11
N TYR A 52 20.68 -3.22 17.91
CA TYR A 52 21.59 -4.34 17.66
C TYR A 52 22.88 -3.93 16.92
N GLY A 53 23.00 -2.66 16.54
CA GLY A 53 24.13 -2.15 15.77
C GLY A 53 24.02 -2.49 14.28
N ASP A 54 25.09 -2.19 13.55
CA ASP A 54 25.09 -2.27 12.09
C ASP A 54 25.10 -3.69 11.54
N SER A 55 25.67 -4.66 12.26
CA SER A 55 25.76 -6.05 11.80
C SER A 55 24.47 -6.84 11.96
N LEU A 56 23.56 -6.41 12.85
CA LEU A 56 22.31 -7.10 13.19
C LEU A 56 22.49 -8.57 13.61
N GLU A 57 23.73 -9.04 13.82
CA GLU A 57 24.09 -10.45 14.04
C GLU A 57 23.47 -11.00 15.33
N ASN A 58 23.43 -10.16 16.36
CA ASN A 58 22.88 -10.49 17.67
C ASN A 58 21.36 -10.25 17.77
N MET A 59 20.68 -9.94 16.66
CA MET A 59 19.24 -9.72 16.67
C MET A 59 18.49 -11.04 16.89
N PRO A 60 17.63 -11.13 17.93
CA PRO A 60 16.82 -12.32 18.18
C PRO A 60 15.99 -12.71 16.96
N GLY A 61 15.83 -14.02 16.75
CA GLY A 61 15.10 -14.56 15.59
C GLY A 61 13.67 -14.02 15.48
N GLU A 62 12.93 -14.00 16.59
CA GLU A 62 11.54 -13.53 16.63
C GLU A 62 11.40 -12.04 16.23
N GLU A 63 12.32 -11.19 16.70
CA GLU A 63 12.32 -9.76 16.36
C GLU A 63 12.69 -9.53 14.91
N ARG A 64 13.67 -10.30 14.40
CA ARG A 64 14.07 -10.27 12.99
C ARG A 64 12.92 -10.70 12.09
N GLU A 65 12.24 -11.78 12.42
CA GLU A 65 11.04 -12.22 11.70
C GLU A 65 9.94 -11.16 11.71
N LEU A 66 9.70 -10.50 12.86
CA LEU A 66 8.73 -9.42 12.94
C LEU A 66 9.10 -8.24 12.03
N ALA A 67 10.38 -7.86 12.00
CA ALA A 67 10.88 -6.83 11.09
C ALA A 67 10.71 -7.27 9.62
N CYS A 68 11.05 -8.51 9.30
CA CYS A 68 10.90 -9.08 7.96
C CYS A 68 9.43 -9.12 7.50
N ARG A 69 8.48 -9.48 8.38
CA ARG A 69 7.05 -9.43 8.05
C ARG A 69 6.59 -8.01 7.69
N LYS A 70 7.01 -7.00 8.46
CA LYS A 70 6.70 -5.59 8.18
C LYS A 70 7.30 -5.13 6.85
N ILE A 71 8.55 -5.50 6.58
CA ILE A 71 9.23 -5.16 5.31
C ILE A 71 8.54 -5.86 4.13
N GLY A 72 8.19 -7.14 4.27
CA GLY A 72 7.48 -7.90 3.24
C GLY A 72 6.11 -7.31 2.90
N GLY A 73 5.33 -6.92 3.91
CA GLY A 73 4.06 -6.21 3.70
C GLY A 73 4.25 -4.89 2.95
N ALA A 74 5.21 -4.08 3.38
CA ALA A 74 5.51 -2.82 2.72
C ALA A 74 5.99 -3.02 1.27
N LEU A 75 6.80 -4.05 0.98
CA LEU A 75 7.24 -4.39 -0.38
C LEU A 75 6.06 -4.73 -1.28
N HIS A 76 5.15 -5.57 -0.79
CA HIS A 76 3.96 -5.95 -1.53
C HIS A 76 3.09 -4.73 -1.88
N ASP A 77 2.80 -3.90 -0.89
CA ASP A 77 1.97 -2.71 -1.07
C ASP A 77 2.61 -1.72 -2.05
N ASN A 78 3.92 -1.47 -1.89
CA ASN A 78 4.66 -0.53 -2.74
C ASN A 78 4.78 -1.01 -4.19
N ARG A 79 5.06 -2.31 -4.42
CA ARG A 79 5.09 -2.88 -5.78
C ARG A 79 3.70 -2.84 -6.43
N THR A 80 2.66 -3.09 -5.65
CA THR A 80 1.27 -3.00 -6.13
C THR A 80 0.89 -1.57 -6.52
N GLN A 81 1.30 -0.57 -5.72
CA GLN A 81 1.10 0.83 -6.09
C GLN A 81 1.93 1.23 -7.31
N TYR A 82 3.20 0.84 -7.38
CA TYR A 82 4.07 1.15 -8.51
C TYR A 82 3.41 0.82 -9.87
N ALA A 83 2.73 -0.33 -10.00
CA ALA A 83 2.07 -0.72 -11.24
C ALA A 83 0.84 0.12 -11.63
N ARG A 84 0.30 0.95 -10.72
CA ARG A 84 -1.00 1.64 -10.84
C ARG A 84 -0.88 3.16 -10.92
N GLU A 85 0.33 3.69 -10.83
CA GLU A 85 0.58 5.11 -10.56
C GLU A 85 1.11 5.87 -11.78
N ASP A 86 1.01 7.20 -11.72
CA ASP A 86 1.69 8.08 -12.69
C ASP A 86 3.22 8.00 -12.57
N MET A 87 3.93 8.54 -13.56
CA MET A 87 5.39 8.47 -13.63
C MET A 87 6.10 9.08 -12.41
N VAL A 88 5.55 10.13 -11.81
CA VAL A 88 6.16 10.80 -10.65
C VAL A 88 6.04 9.91 -9.42
N ASN A 89 4.85 9.38 -9.17
CA ASN A 89 4.58 8.48 -8.05
C ASN A 89 5.28 7.13 -8.21
N GLN A 90 5.38 6.62 -9.44
CA GLN A 90 6.21 5.44 -9.77
C GLN A 90 7.66 5.62 -9.32
N MET A 91 8.29 6.78 -9.60
CA MET A 91 9.67 7.03 -9.16
C MET A 91 9.81 7.08 -7.64
N THR A 92 8.78 7.50 -6.92
CA THR A 92 8.74 7.44 -5.45
C THR A 92 8.65 5.99 -4.97
N TYR A 93 7.67 5.21 -5.45
CA TYR A 93 7.49 3.82 -5.05
C TYR A 93 8.67 2.93 -5.44
N LYS A 94 9.31 3.17 -6.59
CA LYS A 94 10.55 2.49 -6.98
C LYS A 94 11.67 2.69 -5.97
N ARG A 95 11.87 3.93 -5.50
CA ARG A 95 12.88 4.24 -4.47
C ARG A 95 12.52 3.61 -3.12
N GLN A 96 11.25 3.56 -2.76
CA GLN A 96 10.79 2.89 -1.54
C GLN A 96 11.04 1.37 -1.61
N VAL A 97 10.70 0.72 -2.74
CA VAL A 97 10.98 -0.70 -2.99
C VAL A 97 12.47 -1.01 -2.85
N GLN A 98 13.34 -0.25 -3.52
CA GLN A 98 14.79 -0.46 -3.44
C GLN A 98 15.33 -0.36 -2.00
N LYS A 99 14.81 0.58 -1.20
CA LYS A 99 15.18 0.69 0.23
C LYS A 99 14.72 -0.52 1.03
N LEU A 100 13.49 -0.96 0.80
CA LEU A 100 12.93 -2.11 1.50
C LEU A 100 13.66 -3.41 1.14
N GLU A 101 14.06 -3.58 -0.13
CA GLU A 101 14.91 -4.71 -0.57
C GLU A 101 16.27 -4.67 0.11
N GLY A 102 16.88 -3.49 0.25
CA GLY A 102 18.10 -3.30 1.04
C GLY A 102 17.92 -3.72 2.51
N TYR A 103 16.85 -3.25 3.16
CA TYR A 103 16.56 -3.63 4.55
C TYR A 103 16.33 -5.14 4.69
N ALA A 104 15.60 -5.76 3.77
CA ALA A 104 15.34 -7.20 3.76
C ALA A 104 16.64 -8.00 3.62
N SER A 105 17.53 -7.57 2.72
CA SER A 105 18.84 -8.20 2.53
C SER A 105 19.71 -8.09 3.78
N GLU A 106 19.77 -6.92 4.41
CA GLU A 106 20.56 -6.70 5.62
C GLU A 106 20.05 -7.49 6.84
N LEU A 107 18.73 -7.65 6.96
CA LEU A 107 18.11 -8.46 8.02
C LEU A 107 18.14 -9.97 7.73
N GLY A 108 18.52 -10.38 6.51
CA GLY A 108 18.47 -11.79 6.09
C GLY A 108 17.05 -12.33 6.02
N CYS A 109 16.09 -11.51 5.58
CA CYS A 109 14.71 -11.93 5.43
C CYS A 109 14.58 -13.02 4.36
N SER A 110 13.82 -14.08 4.67
CA SER A 110 13.48 -15.11 3.70
C SER A 110 12.49 -14.54 2.68
N ASN A 111 12.79 -14.71 1.38
CA ASN A 111 11.94 -14.28 0.27
C ASN A 111 10.69 -15.16 0.12
#